data_AF-A0A238ZD05-F1
#
_entry.id   AF-A0A238ZD05-F1
#
_cell.length_a   1.000
_cell.length_b   1.000
_cell.length_c   1.000
_cell.angle_alpha   90.00
_cell.angle_beta   90.00
_cell.angle_gamma   90.00
#
_symmetry.space_group_name_H-M   'P 1'
#
loop_
_entity.id
_entity.type
_entity.pdbx_description
1 polymer ?
#
loop_
_entity_poly.entity_id
_entity_poly.type
_entity_poly.pdbx_seq_one_letter_code
_entity_poly.pdbx_strand_id
1 'polypeptide(L)'
;MSDTQPVDLATIADRCRENVQMEQGRVITTVDRTVWADSSRLKQVFENLFRNAVEHGGPEVTVTVGKLTDGFYVEDDGAGIPTDERNAVFEVGYSQSANGTGFGLNIVKQIVNAHDWQIRVTDGTDGGARFEITNVNFVDE
;
A
#
# COMPACT_ATOMS: atom_id res chain seq x y z
N MET A 1 1.08 2.79 -22.63
CA MET A 1 0.11 1.69 -22.76
C MET A 1 0.32 0.84 -21.55
N SER A 2 -0.61 0.83 -20.60
CA SER A 2 -0.55 -0.03 -19.43
C SER A 2 -0.71 -1.48 -19.90
N ASP A 3 0.24 -2.34 -19.56
CA ASP A 3 0.20 -3.76 -19.87
C ASP A 3 -0.64 -4.49 -18.80
N THR A 4 -1.87 -4.00 -18.61
CA THR A 4 -2.76 -4.44 -17.53
C THR A 4 -3.22 -5.86 -17.80
N GLN A 5 -3.10 -6.70 -16.78
CA GLN A 5 -3.52 -8.09 -16.78
C GLN A 5 -4.32 -8.39 -15.50
N PRO A 6 -5.04 -9.52 -15.43
CA PRO A 6 -5.63 -9.98 -14.18
C PRO A 6 -4.54 -10.25 -13.15
N VAL A 7 -4.62 -9.60 -11.98
CA VAL A 7 -3.70 -9.80 -10.86
C VAL A 7 -4.49 -10.11 -9.59
N ASP A 8 -4.24 -11.28 -9.02
CA ASP A 8 -4.81 -11.69 -7.74
C ASP A 8 -4.11 -10.93 -6.58
N LEU A 9 -4.90 -10.16 -5.82
CA LEU A 9 -4.38 -9.28 -4.77
C LEU A 9 -3.72 -10.07 -3.62
N ALA A 10 -4.26 -11.23 -3.27
CA ALA A 10 -3.69 -12.07 -2.22
C ALA A 10 -2.31 -12.61 -2.60
N THR A 11 -2.21 -13.18 -3.80
CA THR A 11 -0.99 -13.76 -4.35
C THR A 11 0.13 -12.74 -4.46
N ILE A 12 -0.18 -11.53 -4.94
CA ILE A 12 0.85 -10.49 -5.08
C ILE A 12 1.27 -9.91 -3.73
N ALA A 13 0.35 -9.72 -2.79
CA ALA A 13 0.67 -9.27 -1.43
C ALA A 13 1.58 -10.27 -0.72
N ASP A 14 1.28 -11.57 -0.80
CA ASP A 14 2.08 -12.64 -0.21
C ASP A 14 3.51 -12.68 -0.80
N ARG A 15 3.65 -12.52 -2.12
CA ARG A 15 4.97 -12.42 -2.77
C ARG A 15 5.76 -11.18 -2.34
N CYS A 16 5.09 -10.07 -2.07
CA CYS A 16 5.74 -8.85 -1.59
C CYS A 16 6.20 -9.00 -0.14
N ARG A 17 5.42 -9.69 0.69
CA ARG A 17 5.78 -10.00 2.08
C ARG A 17 7.13 -10.71 2.16
N GLU A 18 7.41 -11.66 1.28
CA GLU A 18 8.67 -12.40 1.25
C GLU A 18 9.91 -11.50 0.99
N ASN A 19 9.72 -10.33 0.38
CA ASN A 19 10.80 -9.39 0.05
C ASN A 19 11.05 -8.34 1.15
N VAL A 20 10.23 -8.30 2.20
CA VAL A 20 10.34 -7.32 3.29
C VAL A 20 10.81 -8.03 4.55
N GLN A 21 11.92 -7.55 5.13
CA GLN A 21 12.45 -8.06 6.41
C GLN A 21 11.54 -7.60 7.56
N MET A 22 10.55 -8.41 7.89
CA MET A 22 9.78 -8.32 9.14
C MET A 22 10.30 -9.41 10.09
N GLU A 23 10.84 -9.04 11.26
CA GLU A 23 11.36 -10.03 12.20
C GLU A 23 10.23 -10.75 12.94
N GLN A 24 9.27 -10.00 13.49
CA GLN A 24 8.10 -10.54 14.21
C GLN A 24 6.76 -10.04 13.65
N GLY A 25 6.79 -9.05 12.76
CA GLY A 25 5.63 -8.54 12.05
C GLY A 25 5.04 -9.55 11.06
N ARG A 26 3.82 -9.29 10.62
CA ARG A 26 3.11 -10.14 9.65
C ARG A 26 2.32 -9.32 8.66
N VAL A 27 2.12 -9.88 7.48
CA VAL A 27 1.13 -9.38 6.51
C VAL A 27 -0.07 -10.31 6.57
N ILE A 28 -1.26 -9.75 6.79
CA ILE A 28 -2.54 -10.45 6.78
C ILE A 28 -3.29 -10.02 5.53
N THR A 29 -3.58 -10.96 4.64
CA THR A 29 -4.39 -10.67 3.46
C THR A 29 -5.81 -11.20 3.67
N THR A 30 -6.78 -10.28 3.63
CA THR A 30 -8.22 -10.59 3.77
C THR A 30 -9.01 -10.31 2.49
N VAL A 31 -8.35 -9.79 1.46
CA VAL A 31 -8.94 -9.56 0.14
C VAL A 31 -8.75 -10.77 -0.77
N ASP A 32 -9.85 -11.24 -1.35
CA ASP A 32 -9.95 -12.35 -2.29
C ASP A 32 -10.49 -11.84 -3.64
N ARG A 33 -9.75 -10.93 -4.27
CA ARG A 33 -10.16 -10.25 -5.50
C ARG A 33 -9.02 -10.16 -6.52
N THR A 34 -9.39 -10.26 -7.79
CA THR A 34 -8.49 -10.04 -8.93
C THR A 34 -8.80 -8.69 -9.57
N VAL A 35 -7.76 -7.92 -9.88
CA VAL A 35 -7.86 -6.57 -10.46
C VAL A 35 -7.15 -6.50 -11.81
N TRP A 36 -7.59 -5.60 -12.69
CA TRP A 36 -6.85 -5.28 -13.92
C TRP A 36 -5.70 -4.31 -13.60
N ALA A 37 -4.46 -4.80 -13.61
CA ALA A 37 -3.30 -4.00 -13.24
C ALA A 37 -2.02 -4.40 -14.00
N ASP A 38 -1.08 -3.47 -14.12
CA ASP A 38 0.31 -3.81 -14.42
C ASP A 38 0.91 -4.49 -13.17
N SER A 39 1.14 -5.80 -13.29
CA SER A 39 1.59 -6.64 -12.17
C SER A 39 2.90 -6.17 -11.54
N SER A 40 3.84 -5.64 -12.34
CA SER A 40 5.13 -5.16 -11.85
C SER A 40 4.98 -3.86 -11.05
N ARG A 41 4.08 -2.98 -11.49
CA ARG A 41 3.78 -1.72 -10.81
C ARG A 41 2.96 -1.94 -9.55
N LEU A 42 1.97 -2.82 -9.61
CA LEU A 42 1.18 -3.16 -8.42
C LEU A 42 2.06 -3.83 -7.34
N LYS A 43 3.01 -4.68 -7.74
CA LYS A 43 4.04 -5.22 -6.84
C LYS A 43 4.80 -4.08 -6.14
N GLN A 44 5.24 -3.08 -6.91
CA GLN A 44 5.97 -1.93 -6.37
C GLN A 44 5.11 -1.09 -5.41
N VAL A 45 3.80 -1.02 -5.60
CA VAL A 45 2.90 -0.37 -4.62
C VAL A 45 2.96 -1.09 -3.27
N PHE A 46 2.75 -2.41 -3.26
CA PHE A 46 2.80 -3.21 -2.02
C PHE A 46 4.18 -3.14 -1.35
N GLU A 47 5.27 -3.29 -2.09
CA GLU A 47 6.63 -3.22 -1.52
C GLU A 47 6.95 -1.87 -0.89
N ASN A 48 6.45 -0.77 -1.44
CA ASN A 48 6.63 0.55 -0.83
C ASN A 48 5.78 0.70 0.43
N LEU A 49 4.52 0.29 0.40
CA LEU A 49 3.63 0.40 1.57
C LEU A 49 4.08 -0.50 2.72
N PHE A 50 4.52 -1.72 2.44
CA PHE A 50 5.02 -2.65 3.48
C PHE A 50 6.34 -2.17 4.09
N ARG A 51 7.24 -1.63 3.26
CA ARG A 51 8.48 -1.03 3.76
C ARG A 51 8.21 0.17 4.66
N ASN A 52 7.29 1.05 4.26
CA ASN A 52 6.89 2.20 5.08
C ASN A 52 6.30 1.75 6.41
N ALA A 53 5.46 0.72 6.43
CA ALA A 53 4.93 0.17 7.66
C ALA A 53 6.05 -0.31 8.59
N VAL A 54 7.06 -1.04 8.08
CA VAL A 54 8.20 -1.50 8.89
C VAL A 54 9.09 -0.34 9.36
N GLU A 55 9.34 0.63 8.49
CA GLU A 55 10.19 1.79 8.80
C GLU A 55 9.57 2.68 9.89
N HIS A 56 8.24 2.83 9.91
CA HIS A 56 7.54 3.73 10.83
C HIS A 56 6.86 3.02 12.02
N GLY A 57 6.41 1.78 11.84
CA GLY A 57 5.80 0.94 12.88
C GLY A 57 6.77 -0.01 13.57
N GLY A 58 7.98 -0.18 13.02
CA GLY A 58 9.00 -1.09 13.55
C GLY A 58 8.86 -2.53 13.03
N PRO A 59 9.78 -3.44 13.44
CA PRO A 59 9.87 -4.80 12.90
C PRO A 59 8.74 -5.74 13.36
N GLU A 60 7.90 -5.30 14.30
CA GLU A 60 6.76 -6.07 14.86
C GLU A 60 5.42 -5.65 14.26
N VAL A 61 5.41 -4.65 13.36
CA VAL A 61 4.19 -4.10 12.75
C VAL A 61 3.37 -5.18 12.03
N THR A 62 2.05 -5.13 12.21
CA THR A 62 1.10 -5.91 11.43
C THR A 62 0.58 -5.07 10.29
N VAL A 63 0.69 -5.59 9.06
CA VAL A 63 0.09 -4.97 7.88
C VAL A 63 -1.10 -5.81 7.43
N THR A 64 -2.25 -5.17 7.23
CA THR A 64 -3.45 -5.82 6.69
C THR A 64 -3.76 -5.29 5.31
N VAL A 65 -3.90 -6.21 4.35
CA VAL A 65 -4.42 -5.93 3.01
C VAL A 65 -5.87 -6.39 2.96
N GLY A 66 -6.80 -5.44 2.84
CA GLY A 66 -8.23 -5.73 2.89
C GLY A 66 -9.02 -5.11 1.76
N LYS A 67 -10.30 -5.47 1.69
CA LYS A 67 -11.21 -5.04 0.62
C LYS A 67 -11.92 -3.73 0.96
N LEU A 68 -12.18 -2.92 -0.06
CA LEU A 68 -13.14 -1.84 -0.07
C LEU A 68 -14.28 -2.18 -1.04
N THR A 69 -15.33 -1.37 -1.06
CA THR A 69 -16.43 -1.56 -2.02
C THR A 69 -15.97 -1.31 -3.45
N ASP A 70 -15.13 -0.30 -3.65
CA ASP A 70 -14.63 0.17 -4.95
C ASP A 70 -13.09 0.05 -5.06
N GLY A 71 -12.49 -0.86 -4.29
CA GLY A 71 -11.04 -1.07 -4.30
C GLY A 71 -10.51 -1.90 -3.14
N PHE A 72 -9.33 -1.56 -2.65
CA PHE A 72 -8.65 -2.26 -1.57
C PHE A 72 -7.88 -1.28 -0.68
N TYR A 73 -7.48 -1.73 0.49
CA TYR A 73 -6.65 -0.94 1.39
C TYR A 73 -5.43 -1.72 1.84
N VAL A 74 -4.41 -0.97 2.26
CA VAL A 74 -3.27 -1.45 3.03
C VAL A 74 -3.23 -0.63 4.31
N GLU A 75 -3.41 -1.27 5.46
CA GLU A 75 -3.32 -0.62 6.77
C GLU A 75 -2.25 -1.26 7.66
N ASP A 76 -1.62 -0.47 8.49
CA ASP A 76 -0.71 -0.93 9.55
C ASP A 76 -1.27 -0.61 10.95
N ASP A 77 -0.70 -1.23 11.98
CA ASP A 77 -1.02 -0.98 13.40
C ASP A 77 0.01 -0.06 14.10
N GLY A 78 0.74 0.76 13.32
CA GLY A 78 1.77 1.65 13.81
C GLY A 78 1.25 2.97 14.40
N ALA A 79 2.09 4.02 14.36
CA ALA A 79 1.75 5.33 14.91
C ALA A 79 0.74 6.13 14.03
N GLY A 80 0.62 5.79 12.75
CA GLY A 80 -0.23 6.48 11.78
C GLY A 80 0.39 7.74 11.21
N ILE A 81 -0.43 8.50 10.48
CA ILE A 81 -0.02 9.75 9.81
C ILE A 81 -0.91 10.90 10.29
N PRO A 82 -0.33 11.97 10.87
CA PRO A 82 -1.06 13.18 11.25
C PRO A 82 -1.94 13.70 10.13
N THR A 83 -3.17 14.12 10.45
CA THR A 83 -4.17 14.53 9.44
C THR A 83 -3.71 15.65 8.53
N ASP A 84 -2.90 16.57 9.05
CA ASP A 84 -2.31 17.71 8.35
C ASP A 84 -1.16 17.31 7.41
N GLU A 85 -0.58 16.12 7.59
CA GLU A 85 0.51 15.60 6.77
C GLU A 85 0.03 14.68 5.63
N ARG A 86 -1.19 14.13 5.71
CA ARG A 86 -1.72 13.11 4.78
C ARG A 86 -1.67 13.46 3.29
N ASN A 87 -1.66 14.74 2.94
CA ASN A 87 -1.47 15.17 1.55
C ASN A 87 0.01 15.32 1.19
N ALA A 88 0.80 15.85 2.13
CA ALA A 88 2.24 16.10 1.97
C ALA A 88 3.06 14.79 1.89
N VAL A 89 2.61 13.71 2.51
CA VAL A 89 3.32 12.42 2.48
C VAL A 89 3.49 11.83 1.08
N PHE A 90 2.72 12.30 0.09
CA PHE A 90 2.87 11.92 -1.32
C PHE A 90 3.78 12.84 -2.14
N GLU A 91 4.28 13.92 -1.55
CA GLU A 91 5.19 14.85 -2.22
C GLU A 91 6.59 14.24 -2.35
N VAL A 92 7.31 14.67 -3.39
CA VAL A 92 8.66 14.16 -3.67
C VAL A 92 9.61 14.59 -2.55
N GLY A 93 10.31 13.63 -1.95
CA GLY A 93 11.31 13.89 -0.91
C GLY A 93 10.71 14.05 0.49
N TYR A 94 9.41 13.83 0.67
CA TYR A 94 8.81 13.76 2.00
C TYR A 94 9.25 12.47 2.70
N SER A 95 10.07 12.60 3.74
CA SER A 95 10.50 11.51 4.62
C SER A 95 10.72 12.03 6.02
N GLN A 96 10.19 11.34 7.02
CA GLN A 96 10.50 11.62 8.44
C GLN A 96 11.72 10.83 8.93
N SER A 97 12.23 9.90 8.12
CA SER A 97 13.38 9.06 8.44
C SER A 97 14.67 9.68 7.90
N ALA A 98 15.72 9.71 8.72
CA ALA A 98 17.04 10.23 8.35
C ALA A 98 17.71 9.44 7.20
N ASN A 99 17.29 8.20 6.97
CA ASN A 99 17.80 7.33 5.90
C ASN A 99 16.76 7.10 4.78
N GLY A 100 15.53 7.56 4.95
CA GLY A 100 14.45 7.39 3.98
C GLY A 100 14.64 8.34 2.80
N THR A 101 14.58 7.81 1.58
CA THR A 101 14.76 8.61 0.36
C THR A 101 13.58 9.54 0.04
N GLY A 102 12.44 9.36 0.72
CA GLY A 102 11.23 10.16 0.52
C GLY A 102 10.55 9.96 -0.84
N PHE A 103 10.89 8.90 -1.57
CA PHE A 103 10.28 8.59 -2.87
C PHE A 103 9.16 7.56 -2.80
N GLY A 104 9.09 6.76 -1.72
CA GLY A 104 8.21 5.58 -1.65
C GLY A 104 6.74 5.88 -1.93
N LEU A 105 6.13 6.80 -1.17
CA LEU A 105 4.71 7.15 -1.35
C LEU A 105 4.46 7.96 -2.63
N ASN A 106 5.42 8.77 -3.08
CA ASN A 106 5.28 9.44 -4.37
C ASN A 106 5.20 8.44 -5.53
N ILE A 107 6.02 7.39 -5.52
CA ILE A 107 5.97 6.29 -6.48
C ILE A 107 4.60 5.59 -6.42
N VAL A 108 4.10 5.29 -5.22
CA VAL A 108 2.76 4.72 -5.04
C VAL A 108 1.70 5.59 -5.72
N LYS A 109 1.70 6.91 -5.45
CA LYS A 109 0.75 7.85 -6.06
C LYS A 109 0.86 7.89 -7.58
N GLN A 110 2.07 7.90 -8.14
CA GLN A 110 2.27 7.87 -9.60
C GLN A 110 1.70 6.60 -10.22
N ILE A 111 1.92 5.44 -9.58
CA ILE A 111 1.41 4.15 -10.07
C ILE A 111 -0.11 4.09 -9.99
N VAL A 112 -0.70 4.47 -8.86
CA VAL A 112 -2.16 4.51 -8.67
C VAL A 112 -2.80 5.41 -9.74
N ASN A 113 -2.27 6.62 -9.92
CA ASN A 113 -2.78 7.55 -10.95
C ASN A 113 -2.62 6.99 -12.37
N ALA A 114 -1.55 6.25 -12.66
CA ALA A 114 -1.34 5.63 -13.97
C ALA A 114 -2.33 4.49 -14.29
N HIS A 115 -3.05 3.99 -13.28
CA HIS A 115 -4.14 3.03 -13.43
C HIS A 115 -5.53 3.71 -13.41
N ASP A 116 -5.58 5.05 -13.41
CA ASP A 116 -6.81 5.85 -13.22
C ASP A 116 -7.51 5.57 -11.88
N TRP A 117 -6.76 5.08 -10.88
CA TRP A 117 -7.23 4.86 -9.52
C TRP A 117 -7.00 6.10 -8.65
N GLN A 118 -7.52 6.06 -7.43
CA GLN A 118 -7.31 7.11 -6.42
C GLN A 118 -6.65 6.52 -5.19
N ILE A 119 -5.87 7.34 -4.47
CA ILE A 119 -5.30 6.96 -3.18
C ILE A 119 -5.55 8.05 -2.14
N ARG A 120 -5.94 7.63 -0.93
CA ARG A 120 -6.04 8.51 0.24
C ARG A 120 -5.49 7.83 1.48
N VAL A 121 -5.12 8.64 2.48
CA VAL A 121 -4.71 8.17 3.80
C VAL A 121 -5.83 8.42 4.81
N THR A 122 -6.10 7.41 5.62
CA THR A 122 -7.05 7.43 6.73
C THR A 122 -6.40 6.81 7.98
N ASP A 123 -7.07 6.88 9.12
CA ASP A 123 -6.64 6.15 10.31
C ASP A 123 -6.91 4.65 10.11
N GLY A 124 -5.94 3.80 10.50
CA GLY A 124 -6.13 2.36 10.50
C GLY A 124 -7.07 1.90 11.63
N THR A 125 -7.64 0.71 11.44
CA THR A 125 -8.70 0.18 12.32
C THR A 125 -8.24 0.05 13.77
N ASP A 126 -7.00 -0.39 14.00
CA ASP A 126 -6.41 -0.60 15.32
C ASP A 126 -5.34 0.46 15.68
N GLY A 127 -5.39 1.62 15.01
CA GLY A 127 -4.30 2.59 14.98
C GLY A 127 -3.58 2.57 13.63
N GLY A 128 -2.43 3.22 13.53
CA GLY A 128 -1.62 3.20 12.32
C GLY A 128 -2.19 3.95 11.12
N ALA A 129 -1.56 3.74 9.97
CA ALA A 129 -1.92 4.40 8.72
C ALA A 129 -2.72 3.44 7.83
N ARG A 130 -3.76 3.95 7.17
CA ARG A 130 -4.54 3.19 6.19
C ARG A 130 -4.54 3.89 4.84
N PHE A 131 -3.91 3.25 3.86
CA PHE A 131 -3.89 3.68 2.47
C PHE A 131 -5.04 3.01 1.73
N GLU A 132 -6.02 3.78 1.32
CA GLU A 132 -7.17 3.30 0.55
C GLU A 132 -6.96 3.58 -0.92
N ILE A 133 -6.95 2.53 -1.74
CA ILE A 133 -6.87 2.60 -3.20
C ILE A 133 -8.26 2.32 -3.74
N THR A 134 -8.88 3.30 -4.40
CA THR A 134 -10.26 3.25 -4.87
C THR A 134 -10.37 3.49 -6.38
N ASN A 135 -11.57 3.33 -6.93
CA ASN A 135 -11.85 3.32 -8.38
C ASN A 135 -11.13 2.17 -9.11
N VAL A 136 -10.99 1.02 -8.46
CA VAL A 136 -10.27 -0.14 -8.99
C VAL A 136 -11.20 -1.00 -9.84
N ASN A 137 -10.73 -1.40 -11.03
CA ASN A 137 -11.45 -2.31 -11.91
C ASN A 137 -11.18 -3.77 -11.51
N PHE A 138 -12.19 -4.44 -10.95
CA PHE A 138 -12.14 -5.88 -10.66
C PHE A 138 -12.45 -6.72 -11.90
N VAL A 139 -11.91 -7.95 -11.95
CA VAL A 139 -12.11 -8.85 -13.09
C VAL A 139 -13.50 -9.51 -13.07
N ASP A 140 -14.12 -9.61 -11.91
CA ASP A 140 -15.38 -10.34 -11.67
C ASP A 140 -16.62 -9.43 -11.57
N GLU A 141 -16.57 -8.21 -12.11
CA GLU A 141 -17.72 -7.27 -12.21
C GLU A 141 -18.19 -7.02 -13.66
#